data_AF-A0A2H0PEC6-F1
#
_entry.id   AF-A0A2H0PEC6-F1
#
_cell.length_a   1.000
_cell.length_b   1.000
_cell.length_c   1.000
_cell.angle_alpha   90.00
_cell.angle_beta   90.00
_cell.angle_gamma   90.00
#
_symmetry.space_group_name_H-M   'P 1'
#
loop_
_entity.id
_entity.type
_entity.pdbx_description
1 polymer ?
#
loop_
_entity_poly.entity_id
_entity_poly.type
_entity_poly.pdbx_seq_one_letter_code
_entity_poly.pdbx_strand_id
1 'polypeptide(L)'
;MPKKTEPKPEPPKIGTLSEDCLRRLEDAFSLGCSDAEACCFAGITLQVFQEHLKTDPVFKDRREILKQRPQLLARQTIFKALKDDPQIALEYLDRMSGSNK
;
A
#
# COMPACT_ATOMS: atom_id res chain seq x y z
N MET A 1 4.20 25.12 26.93
CA MET A 1 3.83 23.71 26.66
C MET A 1 5.08 22.97 26.20
N PRO A 2 5.56 21.94 26.91
CA PRO A 2 6.74 21.20 26.49
C PRO A 2 6.39 20.36 25.25
N LYS A 3 7.20 20.50 24.20
CA LYS A 3 7.12 19.66 23.00
C LYS A 3 7.41 18.22 23.42
N LYS A 4 6.42 17.32 23.30
CA LYS A 4 6.66 15.87 23.36
C LYS A 4 7.57 15.51 22.19
N THR A 5 8.85 15.37 22.47
CA THR A 5 9.78 14.70 21.56
C THR A 5 9.32 13.27 21.39
N GLU A 6 8.85 12.94 20.20
CA GLU A 6 8.58 11.55 19.82
C GLU A 6 9.85 10.72 20.06
N PRO A 7 9.74 9.54 20.70
CA PRO A 7 10.89 8.71 20.94
C PRO A 7 11.46 8.27 19.59
N LYS A 8 12.77 8.52 19.41
CA LYS A 8 13.52 8.08 18.24
C LYS A 8 13.36 6.56 18.11
N PRO A 9 12.97 6.02 16.95
CA PRO A 9 12.79 4.58 16.80
C PRO A 9 14.13 3.89 17.05
N GLU A 10 14.20 3.11 18.12
CA GLU A 10 15.34 2.25 18.40
C GLU A 10 15.39 1.17 17.31
N PRO A 11 16.58 0.88 16.74
CA PRO A 11 16.69 -0.12 15.69
C PRO A 11 16.20 -1.47 16.23
N PRO A 12 15.30 -2.17 15.54
CA PRO A 12 14.72 -3.41 16.03
C PRO A 12 15.83 -4.44 16.24
N LYS A 13 15.78 -5.12 17.39
CA LYS A 13 16.63 -6.28 17.69
C LYS A 13 16.50 -7.29 16.55
N ILE A 14 17.63 -7.64 15.97
CA ILE A 14 17.78 -8.62 14.88
C ILE A 14 16.99 -9.88 15.25
N GLY A 15 15.88 -10.11 14.54
CA GLY A 15 15.00 -11.27 14.74
C GLY A 15 13.55 -11.02 14.37
N THR A 16 12.95 -9.91 14.81
CA THR A 16 11.54 -9.62 14.54
C THR A 16 11.30 -8.11 14.52
N LEU A 17 10.67 -7.60 13.46
CA LEU A 17 10.21 -6.21 13.41
C LEU A 17 9.16 -5.98 14.50
N SER A 18 9.15 -4.77 15.08
CA SER A 18 8.09 -4.41 16.02
C SER A 18 6.73 -4.34 15.31
N GLU A 19 5.64 -4.55 16.05
CA GLU A 19 4.28 -4.39 15.51
C GLU A 19 4.03 -3.00 14.93
N ASP A 20 4.66 -1.96 15.51
CA ASP A 20 4.59 -0.60 15.01
C ASP A 20 5.27 -0.44 13.65
N CYS A 21 6.47 -1.00 13.48
CA CYS A 21 7.16 -1.04 12.20
C CYS A 21 6.32 -1.78 11.14
N LEU A 22 5.74 -2.94 11.49
CA LEU A 22 4.89 -3.71 10.58
C LEU A 22 3.67 -2.92 10.13
N ARG A 23 2.97 -2.26 11.07
CA ARG A 23 1.82 -1.42 10.75
C ARG A 23 2.19 -0.28 9.79
N ARG A 24 3.30 0.41 10.07
CA ARG A 24 3.80 1.50 9.22
C ARG A 24 4.16 1.01 7.82
N LEU A 25 4.80 -0.16 7.71
CA LEU A 25 5.07 -0.79 6.42
C LEU A 25 3.76 -1.07 5.66
N GLU A 26 2.78 -1.70 6.32
CA GLU A 26 1.48 -2.00 5.71
C GLU A 26 0.73 -0.75 5.25
N ASP A 27 0.75 0.32 6.05
CA ASP A 27 0.17 1.61 5.72
C ASP A 27 0.83 2.19 4.47
N ALA A 28 2.16 2.21 4.41
CA ALA A 28 2.90 2.69 3.24
C ALA A 28 2.61 1.84 1.99
N PHE A 29 2.61 0.52 2.10
CA PHE A 29 2.28 -0.36 0.97
C PHE A 29 0.85 -0.16 0.49
N SER A 30 -0.09 0.17 1.38
CA SER A 30 -1.48 0.50 1.03
C SER A 30 -1.61 1.75 0.19
N LEU A 31 -0.62 2.65 0.26
CA LEU A 31 -0.51 3.84 -0.59
C LEU A 31 0.18 3.54 -1.93
N GLY A 32 0.64 2.29 -2.14
CA GLY A 32 1.39 1.89 -3.34
C GLY A 32 2.87 2.21 -3.28
N CYS A 33 3.41 2.54 -2.09
CA CYS A 33 4.82 2.84 -1.93
C CYS A 33 5.73 1.67 -2.31
N SER A 34 6.93 2.01 -2.79
CA SER A 34 8.04 1.08 -2.97
C SER A 34 8.58 0.58 -1.63
N ASP A 35 9.39 -0.47 -1.68
CA ASP A 35 10.03 -1.04 -0.48
C ASP A 35 10.92 0.00 0.23
N ALA A 36 11.63 0.85 -0.53
CA ALA A 36 12.50 1.89 0.02
C ALA A 36 11.69 3.00 0.73
N GLU A 37 10.59 3.45 0.14
CA GLU A 37 9.70 4.45 0.74
C GLU A 37 9.01 3.90 1.99
N ALA A 38 8.55 2.65 1.94
CA ALA A 38 7.95 1.99 3.09
C ALA A 38 8.96 1.83 4.24
N CYS A 39 10.21 1.43 3.95
CA CYS A 39 11.28 1.37 4.94
C CYS A 39 11.59 2.74 5.55
N CYS A 40 11.65 3.78 4.72
CA CYS A 40 11.85 5.16 5.17
C CYS A 40 10.74 5.59 6.15
N PHE A 41 9.48 5.32 5.80
CA PHE A 41 8.33 5.63 6.65
C PHE A 41 8.30 4.80 7.96
N ALA A 42 8.67 3.52 7.88
CA ALA A 42 8.73 2.62 9.03
C ALA A 42 9.95 2.83 9.94
N GLY A 43 10.93 3.63 9.51
CA GLY A 43 12.16 3.90 10.26
C GLY A 43 13.14 2.72 10.29
N ILE A 44 13.15 1.87 9.26
CA ILE A 44 14.05 0.72 9.14
C ILE A 44 14.88 0.78 7.86
N THR A 45 15.96 0.01 7.80
CA THR A 45 16.77 -0.11 6.58
C THR A 45 16.20 -1.17 5.65
N LEU A 46 16.48 -1.03 4.35
CA LEU A 46 16.06 -2.02 3.35
C LEU A 46 16.64 -3.42 3.65
N GLN A 47 17.86 -3.49 4.19
CA GLN A 47 18.49 -4.75 4.56
C GLN A 47 17.68 -5.48 5.65
N VAL A 48 17.31 -4.78 6.72
CA VAL A 48 16.50 -5.35 7.81
C VAL A 48 15.15 -5.85 7.27
N PHE A 49 14.53 -5.08 6.37
CA PHE A 49 13.28 -5.48 5.74
C PHE A 49 13.45 -6.74 4.86
N GLN A 50 14.50 -6.81 4.04
CA GLN A 50 14.79 -7.97 3.21
C GLN A 50 15.04 -9.24 4.04
N GLU A 51 15.70 -9.12 5.20
CA GLU A 51 15.87 -10.23 6.14
C GLU A 51 14.52 -10.70 6.70
N HIS A 52 13.64 -9.76 7.10
CA HIS A 52 12.30 -10.09 7.56
C HIS A 52 11.48 -10.84 6.49
N LEU A 53 11.55 -10.44 5.23
CA LEU A 53 10.84 -11.11 4.12
C LEU A 53 11.34 -12.55 3.86
N LYS A 54 12.57 -12.90 4.24
CA LYS A 54 13.07 -14.28 4.14
C LYS A 54 12.46 -15.17 5.22
N THR A 55 12.18 -14.61 6.39
CA THR A 55 11.62 -15.32 7.54
C THR A 55 10.10 -15.32 7.57
N ASP A 56 9.46 -14.38 6.86
CA ASP A 56 8.01 -14.23 6.80
C ASP A 56 7.51 -14.14 5.33
N PRO A 57 7.30 -15.29 4.67
CA PRO A 57 6.75 -15.31 3.30
C PRO A 57 5.30 -14.83 3.24
N VAL A 58 4.54 -14.93 4.33
CA VAL A 58 3.15 -14.47 4.37
C VAL A 58 3.09 -12.95 4.29
N PHE A 59 3.97 -12.27 5.02
CA PHE A 59 4.08 -10.81 4.92
C PHE A 59 4.51 -10.36 3.52
N LYS A 60 5.42 -11.11 2.87
CA LYS A 60 5.85 -10.83 1.49
C LYS A 60 4.68 -10.83 0.50
N ASP A 61 3.81 -11.83 0.57
CA ASP A 61 2.62 -11.89 -0.29
C ASP A 61 1.61 -10.80 0.06
N ARG A 62 1.37 -10.59 1.37
CA ARG A 62 0.46 -9.56 1.86
C ARG A 62 0.85 -8.16 1.38
N ARG A 63 2.14 -7.84 1.36
CA ARG A 63 2.67 -6.57 0.83
C ARG A 63 2.25 -6.33 -0.62
N GLU A 64 2.41 -7.33 -1.49
CA GLU A 64 2.08 -7.19 -2.90
C GLU A 64 0.57 -6.98 -3.12
N ILE A 65 -0.27 -7.59 -2.27
CA ILE A 65 -1.71 -7.34 -2.24
C ILE A 65 -2.02 -5.91 -1.79
N LEU A 66 -1.36 -5.41 -0.74
CA LEU A 66 -1.58 -4.05 -0.23
C LEU A 66 -1.27 -2.98 -1.28
N LYS A 67 -0.23 -3.19 -2.10
CA LYS A 67 0.13 -2.29 -3.21
C LYS A 67 -0.95 -2.17 -4.29
N GLN A 68 -1.92 -3.08 -4.35
CA GLN A 68 -3.06 -2.99 -5.27
C GLN A 68 -4.15 -2.01 -4.81
N ARG A 69 -4.13 -1.58 -3.54
CA ARG A 69 -5.17 -0.70 -2.97
C ARG A 69 -5.39 0.60 -3.75
N PRO A 70 -4.37 1.34 -4.22
CA PRO A 70 -4.59 2.54 -5.01
C PRO A 70 -5.30 2.27 -6.33
N GLN A 71 -4.96 1.17 -7.00
CA GLN A 71 -5.61 0.77 -8.25
C GLN A 71 -7.06 0.36 -8.01
N LEU A 72 -7.31 -0.38 -6.93
CA LEU A 72 -8.67 -0.73 -6.51
C LEU A 72 -9.49 0.51 -6.19
N LEU A 73 -8.91 1.49 -5.49
CA LEU A 73 -9.57 2.76 -5.18
C LEU A 73 -9.90 3.55 -6.45
N ALA A 74 -8.99 3.60 -7.42
CA ALA A 74 -9.25 4.21 -8.73
C ALA A 74 -10.43 3.52 -9.45
N ARG A 75 -10.44 2.18 -9.46
CA ARG A 75 -11.56 1.40 -10.04
C ARG A 75 -12.88 1.69 -9.34
N GLN A 76 -12.87 1.74 -8.00
CA GLN A 76 -14.06 2.09 -7.22
C GLN A 76 -14.54 3.51 -7.51
N THR A 77 -13.62 4.46 -7.73
CA THR A 77 -13.95 5.84 -8.06
C THR A 77 -14.69 5.92 -9.38
N ILE A 78 -14.18 5.24 -10.42
CA ILE A 78 -14.86 5.14 -11.72
C ILE A 78 -16.23 4.46 -11.56
N PHE A 79 -16.29 3.34 -10.83
CA PHE A 79 -17.53 2.61 -10.62
C PHE A 79 -18.60 3.46 -9.92
N LYS A 80 -18.21 4.28 -8.93
CA LYS A 80 -19.11 5.22 -8.28
C LYS A 80 -19.61 6.29 -9.26
N ALA A 81 -18.73 6.83 -10.10
CA ALA A 81 -19.10 7.81 -11.11
C ALA A 81 -20.13 7.27 -12.12
N LEU A 82 -20.13 5.97 -12.43
CA LEU A 82 -21.16 5.34 -13.29
C LEU A 82 -22.58 5.53 -12.76
N LYS A 83 -22.75 5.63 -11.44
CA LYS A 83 -24.07 5.80 -10.82
C LYS A 83 -24.63 7.21 -11.05
N ASP A 84 -23.74 8.20 -11.04
CA ASP A 84 -24.12 9.61 -10.99
C ASP A 84 -24.04 10.28 -12.38
N ASP A 85 -23.25 9.71 -13.30
CA ASP A 85 -23.06 10.23 -14.66
C ASP A 85 -23.45 9.18 -15.73
N PRO A 86 -24.65 9.31 -16.33
CA PRO A 86 -25.12 8.44 -17.40
C PRO A 86 -24.19 8.42 -18.63
N GLN A 87 -23.43 9.49 -18.90
CA GLN A 87 -22.51 9.54 -20.05
C GLN A 87 -21.34 8.58 -19.83
N ILE A 88 -20.77 8.57 -18.62
CA ILE A 88 -19.70 7.62 -18.26
C ILE A 88 -20.22 6.18 -18.32
N ALA A 89 -21.48 5.94 -17.93
CA ALA A 89 -22.12 4.63 -18.05
C ALA A 89 -22.29 4.17 -19.51
N LEU A 90 -22.66 5.09 -20.40
CA LEU A 90 -22.78 4.83 -21.84
C LEU A 90 -21.41 4.49 -22.46
N GLU A 91 -20.39 5.30 -22.18
CA GLU A 91 -19.01 5.04 -22.63
C GLU A 91 -18.47 3.69 -22.15
N TYR A 92 -18.80 3.28 -20.93
CA TYR A 92 -18.41 1.98 -20.40
C TYR A 92 -19.05 0.84 -21.19
N LEU A 93 -20.35 0.93 -21.49
CA LEU A 93 -21.05 -0.06 -22.31
C LEU A 93 -20.50 -0.12 -23.73
N ASP A 94 -20.14 1.02 -24.34
CA ASP A 94 -19.55 1.09 -25.68
C ASP A 94 -18.17 0.39 -25.74
N ARG A 95 -17.34 0.54 -24.70
CA ARG A 95 -16.05 -0.16 -24.60
C ARG A 95 -16.21 -1.67 -24.38
N MET A 96 -17.30 -2.09 -23.73
CA MET A 96 -17.61 -3.50 -23.48
C MET A 96 -18.30 -4.19 -24.65
N SER A 97 -19.08 -3.46 -25.45
CA SER A 97 -19.85 -3.99 -26.58
C SER A 97 -18.99 -4.28 -27.82
N GLY A 98 -17.68 -3.99 -27.77
CA GLY A 98 -16.74 -4.42 -28.80
C GLY A 98 -17.00 -3.83 -30.17
N SER A 99 -17.55 -2.61 -30.28
CA SER A 99 -17.64 -1.91 -31.55
C SER A 99 -16.37 -1.13 -31.86
N ASN A 100 -15.24 -1.85 -31.93
CA ASN A 100 -14.19 -1.46 -32.87
C ASN A 100 -14.41 -2.28 -34.15
N LYS A 101 -14.62 -1.56 -35.25
CA LYS A 101 -14.44 -2.06 -36.61
C LYS A 101 -13.07 -2.70 -36.78
#